data_AF-A0A7C5R1R9-F1
#
_entry.id   AF-A0A7C5R1R9-F1
#
_cell.length_a   1.000
_cell.length_b   1.000
_cell.length_c   1.000
_cell.angle_alpha   90.00
_cell.angle_beta   90.00
_cell.angle_gamma   90.00
#
_symmetry.space_group_name_H-M   'P 1'
#
loop_
_entity.id
_entity.type
_entity.pdbx_description
1 polymer ?
#
loop_
_entity_poly.entity_id
_entity_poly.type
_entity_poly.pdbx_seq_one_letter_code
_entity_poly.pdbx_strand_id
1 'polypeptide(L)'
;MTGTTNHSAFIFDLDGVLVDTARYHFLAWQRLAQELGIPFSEKDNERLKGVSRMQSLQIILELGNRQLPQAEKETLAARKNAWYLDYISHLTPRDVLPGVVDFLEAARKKSIRMAVGSASKNAMTILE
;
A
#
# COMPACT_ATOMS: atom_id res chain seq x y z
N MET A 1 29.78 14.18 31.77
CA MET A 1 28.30 14.11 31.61
C MET A 1 28.00 13.59 30.22
N THR A 2 27.81 12.28 30.06
CA THR A 2 27.38 11.69 28.78
C THR A 2 25.87 11.82 28.69
N GLY A 3 25.39 12.96 28.20
CA GLY A 3 23.97 13.13 27.91
C GLY A 3 23.60 12.19 26.77
N THR A 4 22.82 11.16 27.05
CA THR A 4 22.16 10.36 26.01
C THR A 4 21.19 11.28 25.27
N THR A 5 21.55 11.68 24.05
CA THR A 5 20.61 12.39 23.17
C THR A 5 19.52 11.43 22.76
N ASN A 6 18.33 11.59 23.37
CA ASN A 6 17.17 10.80 23.01
C ASN A 6 16.66 11.28 21.64
N HIS A 7 16.90 10.49 20.60
CA HIS A 7 16.41 10.79 19.26
C HIS A 7 15.02 10.19 19.11
N SER A 8 14.00 11.04 18.95
CA SER A 8 12.64 10.61 18.61
C SER A 8 12.38 10.81 17.12
N ALA A 9 11.74 9.82 16.51
CA ALA A 9 11.30 9.88 15.12
C ALA A 9 9.93 9.20 14.97
N PHE A 10 9.13 9.65 14.00
CA PHE A 10 7.93 8.94 13.56
C PHE A 10 8.23 8.16 12.28
N ILE A 11 7.80 6.92 12.22
CA ILE A 11 7.81 6.09 11.01
C ILE A 11 6.35 5.79 10.70
N PHE A 12 5.88 6.22 9.54
CA PHE A 12 4.51 6.05 9.10
C PHE A 12 4.42 4.95 8.05
N ASP A 13 3.38 4.14 8.10
CA ASP A 13 2.90 3.47 6.89
C ASP A 13 2.28 4.53 5.95
N LEU A 14 2.08 4.19 4.69
CA LEU A 14 1.48 5.07 3.68
C LEU A 14 -0.02 4.80 3.54
N ASP A 15 -0.36 3.57 3.14
CA ASP A 15 -1.70 3.18 2.72
C ASP A 15 -2.66 3.13 3.92
N GLY A 16 -3.66 4.01 3.96
CA GLY A 16 -4.63 4.09 5.05
C GLY A 16 -4.10 4.77 6.31
N VAL A 17 -2.89 5.34 6.28
CA VAL A 17 -2.31 6.14 7.38
C VAL A 17 -2.05 7.57 6.94
N LEU A 18 -1.34 7.78 5.82
CA LEU A 18 -1.13 9.11 5.25
C LEU A 18 -2.14 9.44 4.16
N VAL A 19 -2.47 8.45 3.32
CA VAL A 19 -3.33 8.63 2.15
C VAL A 19 -4.30 7.46 2.04
N ASP A 20 -5.54 7.71 1.61
CA ASP A 20 -6.56 6.67 1.43
C ASP A 20 -6.38 5.88 0.12
N THR A 21 -5.30 5.11 0.02
CA THR A 21 -4.95 4.27 -1.15
C THR A 21 -5.24 2.78 -0.96
N ALA A 22 -5.61 2.35 0.26
CA ALA A 22 -5.95 0.96 0.57
C ALA A 22 -7.12 0.44 -0.28
N ARG A 23 -8.13 1.30 -0.55
CA ARG A 23 -9.26 0.96 -1.44
C ARG A 23 -8.82 0.64 -2.87
N TYR A 24 -7.81 1.32 -3.41
CA TYR A 24 -7.33 1.08 -4.77
C TYR A 24 -6.56 -0.22 -4.89
N HIS A 25 -5.87 -0.64 -3.81
CA HIS A 25 -5.29 -1.98 -3.75
C HIS A 25 -6.37 -3.06 -3.83
N PHE A 26 -7.44 -2.91 -3.05
CA PHE A 26 -8.57 -3.84 -3.06
C PHE A 26 -9.21 -3.93 -4.44
N LEU A 27 -9.59 -2.80 -5.04
CA LEU A 27 -10.23 -2.77 -6.36
C LEU A 27 -9.39 -3.44 -7.45
N ALA A 28 -8.07 -3.19 -7.46
CA ALA A 28 -7.17 -3.78 -8.44
C ALA A 28 -6.99 -5.29 -8.23
N TRP A 29 -6.96 -5.77 -6.99
CA TRP A 29 -6.92 -7.21 -6.69
C TRP A 29 -8.25 -7.91 -6.96
N GLN A 30 -9.38 -7.28 -6.61
CA GLN A 30 -10.72 -7.78 -6.88
C GLN A 30 -10.94 -7.97 -8.39
N ARG A 31 -10.54 -6.98 -9.19
CA ARG A 31 -10.56 -7.10 -10.65
C ARG A 31 -9.75 -8.30 -11.15
N LEU A 32 -8.53 -8.49 -10.64
CA LEU A 32 -7.70 -9.63 -11.03
C LEU A 32 -8.35 -10.96 -10.62
N ALA A 33 -8.86 -11.06 -9.40
CA ALA A 33 -9.51 -12.25 -8.90
C ALA A 33 -10.75 -12.60 -9.73
N GLN A 34 -11.55 -11.61 -10.11
CA GLN A 34 -12.69 -11.79 -11.01
C GLN A 34 -12.28 -12.32 -12.39
N GLU A 35 -11.23 -11.77 -13.01
CA GLU A 35 -10.71 -12.27 -14.29
C GLU A 35 -10.21 -13.73 -14.19
N LEU A 36 -9.73 -14.14 -13.02
CA LEU A 36 -9.30 -15.51 -12.74
C LEU A 36 -10.45 -16.42 -12.26
N GLY A 37 -11.66 -15.90 -12.12
CA GLY A 37 -12.81 -16.65 -11.56
C GLY A 37 -12.60 -17.09 -10.11
N ILE A 38 -11.83 -16.32 -9.33
CA ILE A 38 -11.54 -16.57 -7.91
C ILE A 38 -12.43 -15.66 -7.06
N PRO A 39 -13.28 -16.22 -6.18
CA PRO A 39 -14.01 -15.42 -5.20
C PRO A 39 -13.03 -14.66 -4.29
N PHE A 40 -13.22 -13.34 -4.18
CA PHE A 40 -12.36 -12.49 -3.36
C PHE A 40 -13.20 -11.40 -2.68
N SER A 41 -13.24 -11.45 -1.35
CA SER A 41 -14.03 -10.54 -0.50
C SER A 41 -13.15 -9.52 0.22
N GLU A 42 -13.78 -8.51 0.84
CA GLU A 42 -13.07 -7.58 1.74
C GLU A 42 -12.42 -8.32 2.93
N LYS A 43 -13.07 -9.38 3.44
CA LYS A 43 -12.51 -10.22 4.50
C LYS A 43 -11.22 -10.92 4.05
N ASP A 44 -11.15 -11.34 2.79
CA ASP A 44 -9.92 -11.92 2.23
C ASP A 44 -8.84 -10.85 2.06
N ASN A 45 -9.24 -9.64 1.65
CA ASN A 45 -8.34 -8.49 1.50
C ASN A 45 -7.60 -8.10 2.78
N GLU A 46 -8.16 -8.39 3.96
CA GLU A 46 -7.45 -8.20 5.23
C GLU A 46 -6.12 -8.95 5.29
N ARG A 47 -6.02 -10.13 4.63
CA ARG A 47 -4.77 -10.91 4.53
C ARG A 47 -3.73 -10.24 3.63
N LEU A 48 -4.12 -9.26 2.83
CA LEU A 48 -3.27 -8.57 1.87
C LEU A 48 -2.70 -7.24 2.41
N LYS A 49 -3.13 -6.80 3.60
CA LYS A 49 -2.62 -5.57 4.23
C LYS A 49 -1.16 -5.74 4.64
N GLY A 50 -0.31 -4.80 4.24
CA GLY A 50 1.12 -4.79 4.59
C GLY A 50 1.98 -5.87 3.91
N VAL A 51 1.41 -6.72 3.03
CA VAL A 51 2.19 -7.73 2.30
C VAL A 51 2.60 -7.25 0.92
N SER A 52 3.70 -7.81 0.41
CA SER A 52 4.20 -7.46 -0.92
C SER A 52 3.22 -7.84 -2.04
N ARG A 53 3.39 -7.23 -3.22
CA ARG A 53 2.58 -7.53 -4.41
C ARG A 53 2.58 -9.01 -4.81
N MET A 54 3.75 -9.65 -4.78
CA MET A 54 3.87 -11.07 -5.17
C MET A 54 3.26 -11.98 -4.11
N GLN A 55 3.41 -11.65 -2.83
CA GLN A 55 2.78 -12.40 -1.75
C GLN A 55 1.26 -12.25 -1.77
N SER A 56 0.75 -11.04 -2.06
CA SER A 56 -0.68 -10.79 -2.27
C SER A 56 -1.25 -11.66 -3.40
N LEU A 57 -0.56 -11.71 -4.55
CA LEU A 57 -0.97 -12.56 -5.67
C LEU A 57 -0.98 -14.04 -5.26
N GLN A 58 0.03 -14.50 -4.53
CA GLN A 58 0.11 -15.87 -4.04
C GLN A 58 -1.09 -16.22 -3.14
N ILE A 59 -1.47 -15.34 -2.22
CA ILE A 59 -2.66 -15.51 -1.36
C ILE A 59 -3.95 -15.62 -2.19
N ILE A 60 -4.10 -14.80 -3.23
CA ILE A 60 -5.29 -14.86 -4.12
C ILE A 60 -5.33 -16.19 -4.89
N LEU A 61 -4.19 -16.63 -5.42
CA LEU A 61 -4.11 -17.89 -6.14
C LEU A 61 -4.45 -19.09 -5.23
N GLU A 62 -4.02 -19.04 -3.96
CA GLU A 62 -4.38 -20.05 -2.95
C GLU A 62 -5.89 -20.11 -2.69
N LEU A 63 -6.58 -18.96 -2.60
CA LEU A 63 -8.05 -18.94 -2.47
C LEU A 63 -8.75 -19.65 -3.63
N GLY A 64 -8.17 -19.56 -4.83
CA GLY A 64 -8.67 -20.23 -6.04
C GLY A 64 -8.14 -21.64 -6.27
N ASN A 65 -7.34 -22.20 -5.35
CA ASN A 65 -6.60 -23.45 -5.53
C ASN A 65 -5.81 -23.51 -6.86
N ARG A 66 -5.23 -22.38 -7.28
CA ARG A 66 -4.47 -22.27 -8.53
C ARG A 66 -2.97 -22.25 -8.26
N GLN A 67 -2.23 -22.96 -9.10
CA GLN A 67 -0.78 -22.79 -9.21
C GLN A 67 -0.44 -22.36 -10.62
N LEU A 68 0.40 -21.34 -10.73
CA LEU A 68 0.85 -20.80 -12.00
C LEU A 68 2.38 -20.77 -12.04
N PRO A 69 2.99 -20.91 -13.22
CA PRO A 69 4.41 -20.64 -13.40
C PRO A 69 4.78 -19.23 -12.99
N GLN A 70 6.04 -19.03 -12.58
CA GLN A 70 6.54 -17.74 -12.12
C GLN A 70 6.35 -16.61 -13.16
N ALA A 71 6.60 -16.89 -14.44
CA ALA A 71 6.42 -15.92 -15.53
C ALA A 71 4.97 -15.43 -15.69
N GLU A 72 4.00 -16.32 -15.49
CA GLU A 72 2.58 -15.95 -15.52
C GLU A 72 2.22 -15.10 -14.30
N LYS A 73 2.72 -15.46 -13.11
CA LYS A 73 2.52 -14.66 -11.90
C LYS A 73 3.06 -13.23 -12.07
N GLU A 74 4.23 -13.08 -12.66
CA GLU A 74 4.82 -11.76 -12.95
C GLU A 74 3.96 -10.95 -13.90
N THR A 75 3.45 -11.58 -14.96
CA THR A 75 2.53 -10.95 -15.91
C THR A 75 1.24 -10.46 -15.23
N LEU A 76 0.63 -11.30 -14.37
CA LEU A 76 -0.58 -10.92 -13.63
C LEU A 76 -0.31 -9.80 -12.60
N ALA A 77 0.81 -9.88 -11.88
CA ALA A 77 1.22 -8.86 -10.92
C ALA A 77 1.51 -7.51 -11.61
N ALA A 78 2.13 -7.53 -12.78
CA ALA A 78 2.36 -6.34 -13.60
C ALA A 78 1.03 -5.74 -14.09
N ARG A 79 0.12 -6.57 -14.59
CA ARG A 79 -1.20 -6.12 -15.06
C ARG A 79 -2.03 -5.50 -13.93
N LYS A 80 -2.07 -6.15 -12.76
CA LYS A 80 -2.70 -5.57 -11.55
C LYS A 80 -2.07 -4.23 -11.18
N ASN A 81 -0.74 -4.13 -11.27
CA ASN A 81 -0.06 -2.88 -10.94
C ASN A 81 -0.40 -1.75 -11.91
N ALA A 82 -0.56 -2.05 -13.20
CA ALA A 82 -0.96 -1.05 -14.17
C ALA A 82 -2.33 -0.44 -13.82
N TRP A 83 -3.31 -1.27 -13.43
CA TRP A 83 -4.61 -0.75 -12.95
C TRP A 83 -4.48 0.04 -11.65
N TYR A 84 -3.64 -0.41 -10.71
CA TYR A 84 -3.40 0.35 -9.48
C TYR A 84 -2.80 1.73 -9.78
N LEU A 85 -1.79 1.80 -10.67
CA LEU A 85 -1.18 3.05 -11.10
C LEU A 85 -2.19 3.98 -11.78
N ASP A 86 -3.07 3.42 -12.62
CA ASP A 86 -4.18 4.16 -13.24
C ASP A 86 -5.12 4.75 -12.18
N TYR A 87 -5.53 3.96 -11.18
CA TYR A 87 -6.40 4.43 -10.10
C TYR A 87 -5.77 5.55 -9.25
N ILE A 88 -4.47 5.42 -8.91
CA ILE A 88 -3.79 6.44 -8.10
C ILE A 88 -3.35 7.66 -8.92
N SER A 89 -3.37 7.60 -10.25
CA SER A 89 -2.99 8.74 -11.12
C SER A 89 -3.93 9.94 -10.97
N HIS A 90 -5.11 9.71 -10.40
CA HIS A 90 -6.12 10.72 -10.11
C HIS A 90 -6.08 11.20 -8.66
N LEU A 91 -5.10 10.78 -7.87
CA LEU A 91 -4.92 11.27 -6.50
C LEU A 91 -4.69 12.78 -6.51
N THR A 92 -5.29 13.43 -5.52
CA THR A 92 -5.11 14.85 -5.26
C THR A 92 -4.74 15.04 -3.79
N PRO A 93 -4.30 16.25 -3.39
CA PRO A 93 -4.09 16.55 -1.97
C PRO A 93 -5.33 16.33 -1.08
N ARG A 94 -6.53 16.18 -1.65
CA ARG A 94 -7.77 15.88 -0.92
C ARG A 94 -7.85 14.41 -0.46
N ASP A 95 -7.04 13.53 -1.04
CA ASP A 95 -6.98 12.11 -0.68
C ASP A 95 -6.05 11.86 0.52
N VAL A 96 -5.35 12.89 1.00
CA VAL A 96 -4.62 12.86 2.27
C VAL A 96 -5.63 12.73 3.42
N LEU A 97 -5.35 11.83 4.36
CA LEU A 97 -6.27 11.55 5.45
C LEU A 97 -6.42 12.74 6.41
N PRO A 98 -7.60 12.94 7.02
CA PRO A 98 -7.84 14.06 7.94
C PRO A 98 -6.81 14.13 9.07
N GLY A 99 -6.28 15.33 9.32
CA GLY A 99 -5.31 15.59 10.39
C GLY A 99 -3.86 15.20 10.09
N VAL A 100 -3.58 14.51 8.97
CA VAL A 100 -2.21 14.12 8.59
C VAL A 100 -1.34 15.35 8.37
N VAL A 101 -1.80 16.31 7.57
CA VAL A 101 -1.04 17.54 7.27
C VAL A 101 -0.71 18.30 8.56
N ASP A 102 -1.71 18.55 9.40
CA ASP A 102 -1.54 19.25 10.68
C ASP A 102 -0.56 18.52 11.62
N PHE A 103 -0.64 17.18 11.66
CA PHE A 103 0.28 16.37 12.47
C PHE A 103 1.72 16.47 11.98
N LEU A 104 1.94 16.32 10.67
CA LEU A 104 3.28 16.39 10.07
C LEU A 104 3.89 17.78 10.26
N GLU A 105 3.10 18.85 10.14
CA GLU A 105 3.54 20.20 10.43
C GLU A 105 3.91 20.40 11.90
N ALA A 106 3.10 19.89 12.83
CA ALA A 106 3.38 19.96 14.26
C ALA A 106 4.66 19.20 14.65
N ALA A 107 4.86 18.00 14.07
CA ALA A 107 6.08 17.22 14.27
C ALA A 107 7.32 17.93 13.71
N ARG A 108 7.19 18.53 12.52
CA ARG A 108 8.26 19.35 11.90
C ARG A 108 8.63 20.55 12.76
N LYS A 109 7.65 21.29 13.31
CA LYS A 109 7.89 22.42 14.23
C LYS A 109 8.66 22.01 15.49
N LYS A 110 8.51 20.76 15.93
CA LYS A 110 9.24 20.17 17.07
C LYS A 110 10.59 19.56 16.68
N SER A 111 11.03 19.70 15.42
CA SER A 111 12.26 19.10 14.91
C SER A 111 12.34 17.58 15.07
N ILE A 112 11.18 16.91 15.05
CA ILE A 112 11.09 15.44 15.11
C ILE A 112 11.30 14.90 13.70
N ARG A 113 12.19 13.90 13.56
CA ARG A 113 12.45 13.26 12.26
C ARG A 113 11.25 12.39 11.86
N MET A 114 10.98 12.31 10.56
CA MET A 114 9.87 11.53 10.00
C MET A 114 10.36 10.68 8.84
N ALA A 115 9.82 9.48 8.70
CA ALA A 115 10.09 8.57 7.59
C ALA A 115 8.81 7.80 7.21
N VAL A 116 8.77 7.28 5.99
CA VAL A 116 7.71 6.37 5.53
C VAL A 116 8.31 4.97 5.40
N GLY A 117 7.66 3.98 5.99
CA GLY A 117 7.94 2.56 5.82
C GLY A 117 6.76 1.88 5.13
N SER A 118 6.86 1.66 3.81
CA SER A 118 5.78 1.06 3.02
C SER A 118 6.25 -0.21 2.30
N ALA A 119 5.36 -1.20 2.21
CA ALA A 119 5.55 -2.40 1.37
C ALA A 119 5.26 -2.14 -0.12
N SER A 120 4.67 -0.98 -0.44
CA SER A 120 4.34 -0.59 -1.81
C SER A 120 5.59 -0.08 -2.55
N LYS A 121 5.85 -0.66 -3.72
CA LYS A 121 6.89 -0.16 -4.64
C LYS A 121 6.53 1.19 -5.28
N ASN A 122 5.29 1.66 -5.11
CA ASN A 122 4.79 2.91 -5.71
C ASN A 122 4.68 4.04 -4.68
N ALA A 123 5.25 3.87 -3.48
CA ALA A 123 5.14 4.85 -2.39
C ALA A 123 5.62 6.25 -2.80
N MET A 124 6.75 6.34 -3.52
CA MET A 124 7.28 7.64 -3.97
C MET A 124 6.34 8.34 -4.96
N THR A 125 5.70 7.61 -5.86
CA THR A 125 4.72 8.17 -6.82
C THR A 125 3.52 8.82 -6.13
N ILE A 126 3.20 8.41 -4.91
CA ILE A 126 2.10 9.00 -4.11
C ILE A 126 2.58 10.23 -3.33
N LEU A 127 3.87 10.30 -3.00
CA LEU A 127 4.46 11.36 -2.17
C LEU A 127 4.98 12.56 -2.98
N GLU A 128 5.22 12.38 -4.29
CA GLU A 128 5.67 13.41 -5.24
C GLU A 128 4.49 14.20 -5.85
#